data_AF-A0A958NQ62-F1
#
_entry.id   AF-A0A958NQ62-F1
#
_cell.length_a   1.000
_cell.length_b   1.000
_cell.length_c   1.000
_cell.angle_alpha   90.00
_cell.angle_beta   90.00
_cell.angle_gamma   90.00
#
_symmetry.space_group_name_H-M   'P 1'
#
loop_
_entity.id
_entity.type
_entity.pdbx_description
1 polymer ?
#
loop_
_entity_poly.entity_id
_entity_poly.type
_entity_poly.pdbx_seq_one_letter_code
_entity_poly.pdbx_strand_id
1 'polypeptide(L)'
;MKWIKTTLLPVLAATIWISVSEFVRNELMLKSHWVKHYETLGLVFPSEPVNGAVWGIWSLLFAIAIYIIAEKFSLMATTLLSWLVGFVMMWVVIGNMMVLPTSILIYAIPLSLLEAFLAAFIIHILNRKVE
;
A
#
# COMPACT_ATOMS: atom_id res chain seq x y z
N MET A 1 19.55 -8.33 19.19
CA MET A 1 19.64 -8.91 17.82
C MET A 1 18.36 -9.60 17.35
N LYS A 2 17.67 -10.41 18.19
CA LYS A 2 16.42 -11.11 17.79
C LYS A 2 15.33 -10.15 17.30
N TRP A 3 15.00 -9.12 18.09
CA TRP A 3 14.01 -8.09 17.73
C TRP A 3 14.30 -7.37 16.39
N ILE A 4 15.58 -7.05 16.12
CA ILE A 4 15.98 -6.42 14.85
C ILE A 4 15.63 -7.34 13.67
N LYS A 5 15.87 -8.65 13.79
CA LYS A 5 15.63 -9.61 12.71
C LYS A 5 14.16 -10.00 12.57
N THR A 6 13.42 -10.12 13.67
CA THR A 6 12.04 -10.64 13.66
C THR A 6 10.97 -9.56 13.62
N THR A 7 11.33 -8.30 13.81
CA THR A 7 10.36 -7.19 13.86
C THR A 7 10.80 -6.04 12.97
N LEU A 8 11.95 -5.42 13.27
CA LEU A 8 12.38 -4.22 12.55
C LEU A 8 12.67 -4.48 11.07
N LEU A 9 13.45 -5.53 10.77
CA LEU A 9 13.80 -5.90 9.40
C LEU A 9 12.57 -6.25 8.53
N PRO A 10 11.63 -7.11 8.96
CA PRO A 10 10.40 -7.38 8.21
C PRO A 10 9.60 -6.12 7.89
N VAL A 11 9.41 -5.23 8.88
CA VAL A 11 8.62 -4.00 8.71
C VAL A 11 9.31 -3.05 7.74
N LEU A 12 10.63 -2.82 7.88
CA LEU A 12 11.36 -1.93 6.98
C LEU A 12 11.43 -2.48 5.55
N ALA A 13 11.67 -3.79 5.39
CA ALA A 13 11.68 -4.42 4.07
C ALA A 13 10.31 -4.32 3.37
N ALA A 14 9.22 -4.57 4.10
CA ALA A 14 7.87 -4.38 3.58
C ALA A 14 7.56 -2.91 3.27
N THR A 15 8.00 -1.98 4.12
CA THR A 15 7.82 -0.52 3.90
C THR A 15 8.52 -0.07 2.62
N ILE A 16 9.75 -0.53 2.37
CA ILE A 16 10.48 -0.22 1.14
C ILE A 16 9.73 -0.77 -0.06
N TRP A 17 9.30 -2.04 0.00
CA TRP A 17 8.53 -2.67 -1.07
C TRP A 17 7.24 -1.89 -1.40
N ILE A 18 6.43 -1.59 -0.38
CA ILE A 18 5.19 -0.83 -0.53
C ILE A 18 5.48 0.55 -1.14
N SER A 19 6.48 1.27 -0.63
CA SER A 19 6.82 2.60 -1.14
C SER A 19 7.27 2.59 -2.60
N VAL A 20 8.06 1.58 -3.00
CA VAL A 20 8.47 1.42 -4.41
C VAL A 20 7.26 1.08 -5.29
N SER A 21 6.37 0.20 -4.83
CA SER A 21 5.17 -0.18 -5.58
C SER A 21 4.20 1.00 -5.74
N GLU A 22 3.99 1.78 -4.69
CA GLU A 22 3.21 3.02 -4.71
C GLU A 22 3.80 4.03 -5.69
N PHE A 23 5.11 4.26 -5.64
CA PHE A 23 5.77 5.20 -6.55
C PHE A 23 5.64 4.77 -8.00
N VAL A 24 5.94 3.51 -8.32
CA VAL A 24 5.81 3.00 -9.69
C VAL A 24 4.36 3.14 -10.18
N ARG A 25 3.39 2.74 -9.36
CA ARG A 25 1.99 2.77 -9.75
C ARG A 25 1.44 4.19 -9.89
N ASN A 26 1.61 5.04 -8.88
CA ASN A 26 0.96 6.35 -8.83
C ASN A 26 1.76 7.45 -9.53
N GLU A 27 3.08 7.44 -9.45
CA GLU A 27 3.91 8.51 -10.03
C GLU A 27 4.28 8.21 -11.50
N LEU A 28 4.60 6.96 -11.82
CA LEU A 28 5.03 6.59 -13.18
C LEU A 28 3.87 6.14 -14.08
N MET A 29 2.96 5.29 -13.58
CA MET A 29 1.92 4.69 -14.43
C MET A 29 0.61 5.50 -14.46
N LEU A 30 0.12 5.95 -13.31
CA LEU A 30 -1.25 6.46 -13.17
C LEU A 30 -1.36 7.98 -13.01
N LYS A 31 -0.24 8.70 -12.92
CA LYS A 31 -0.22 10.16 -12.67
C LYS A 31 -1.08 10.95 -13.66
N SER A 32 -0.98 10.63 -14.96
CA SER A 32 -1.75 11.33 -16.00
C SER A 32 -3.26 11.13 -15.84
N HIS A 33 -3.70 9.95 -15.39
CA HIS A 33 -5.11 9.66 -15.12
C HIS A 33 -5.62 10.46 -13.92
N TRP A 34 -4.82 10.56 -12.86
CA TRP A 34 -5.13 11.35 -11.68
C TRP A 34 -5.24 12.84 -12.00
N VAL A 35 -4.22 13.41 -12.66
CA VAL A 35 -4.18 14.84 -13.04
C VAL A 35 -5.38 15.19 -13.91
N LYS A 36 -5.63 14.41 -14.97
CA LYS A 36 -6.75 14.66 -15.88
C LYS A 36 -8.10 14.60 -15.15
N HIS A 37 -8.29 13.63 -14.25
CA HIS A 37 -9.53 13.54 -13.48
C HIS A 37 -9.72 14.76 -12.56
N TYR A 38 -8.68 15.17 -11.84
CA TYR A 38 -8.76 16.36 -10.97
C TYR A 38 -9.02 17.63 -11.78
N GLU A 39 -8.42 17.79 -12.95
CA GLU A 39 -8.73 18.89 -13.88
C GLU A 39 -10.21 18.89 -14.29
N THR A 40 -10.83 17.73 -14.56
CA THR A 40 -12.28 17.66 -14.85
C THR A 40 -13.16 18.07 -13.68
N LEU A 41 -12.64 17.98 -12.45
CA LEU A 41 -13.31 18.44 -11.23
C LEU A 41 -13.02 19.92 -10.91
N GLY A 42 -12.19 20.60 -11.71
CA GLY A 42 -11.71 21.95 -11.41
C GLY A 42 -10.75 22.01 -10.22
N LEU A 43 -10.11 20.88 -9.89
CA LEU A 43 -9.18 20.74 -8.78
C LEU A 43 -7.74 20.58 -9.30
N VAL A 44 -6.77 20.95 -8.46
CA VAL A 44 -5.35 20.66 -8.71
C VAL A 44 -4.98 19.34 -8.03
N PHE A 45 -4.39 18.42 -8.77
CA PHE A 45 -3.92 17.15 -8.20
C PHE A 45 -2.71 17.39 -7.28
N PRO A 46 -2.74 16.92 -6.01
CA PRO A 46 -1.65 17.16 -5.06
C PRO A 46 -0.44 16.26 -5.35
N SER A 47 0.44 16.70 -6.25
CA SER A 47 1.66 15.97 -6.63
C SER A 47 2.97 16.59 -6.12
N GLU A 48 2.90 17.50 -5.15
CA GLU A 48 4.12 18.05 -4.53
C GLU A 48 4.90 16.96 -3.76
N PRO A 49 6.25 17.08 -3.64
CA PRO A 49 7.07 16.10 -2.93
C PRO A 49 6.61 15.78 -1.50
N VAL A 50 6.00 16.75 -0.82
CA VAL A 50 5.42 16.55 0.52
C VAL A 50 4.33 15.47 0.53
N ASN A 51 3.53 15.35 -0.52
CA ASN A 51 2.52 14.30 -0.65
C ASN A 51 3.18 12.93 -0.79
N GLY A 52 4.29 12.85 -1.52
CA GLY A 52 5.10 11.63 -1.59
C GLY A 52 5.64 11.20 -0.22
N ALA A 53 6.04 12.14 0.63
CA ALA A 53 6.45 11.84 2.00
C ALA A 53 5.27 11.30 2.84
N VAL A 54 4.06 11.85 2.67
CA VAL A 54 2.84 11.33 3.32
C VAL A 54 2.55 9.90 2.87
N TRP A 55 2.71 9.59 1.58
CA TRP A 55 2.63 8.21 1.09
C TRP A 55 3.68 7.30 1.73
N GLY A 56 4.91 7.77 1.94
CA GLY A 56 5.93 7.02 2.67
C GLY A 56 5.55 6.72 4.13
N ILE A 57 4.93 7.67 4.83
CA ILE A 57 4.39 7.47 6.18
C ILE A 57 3.26 6.43 6.15
N TRP A 58 2.35 6.53 5.18
CA TRP A 58 1.29 5.55 4.98
C TRP A 58 1.85 4.15 4.73
N SER A 59 2.89 4.01 3.90
CA SER A 59 3.57 2.74 3.63
C SER A 59 4.12 2.09 4.90
N LEU A 60 4.71 2.89 5.79
CA LEU A 60 5.24 2.40 7.07
C LEU A 60 4.12 1.93 7.99
N LEU A 61 3.05 2.73 8.13
CA LEU A 61 1.89 2.38 8.96
C LEU A 61 1.20 1.12 8.43
N PHE A 62 1.09 0.99 7.11
CA PHE A 62 0.53 -0.18 6.46
C PHE A 62 1.41 -1.42 6.69
N ALA A 63 2.74 -1.31 6.55
CA ALA A 63 3.66 -2.41 6.87
C ALA A 63 3.56 -2.86 8.34
N ILE A 64 3.41 -1.92 9.28
CA ILE A 64 3.18 -2.23 10.70
C ILE A 64 1.85 -2.99 10.88
N ALA A 65 0.78 -2.55 10.21
CA ALA A 65 -0.51 -3.22 10.28
C ALA A 65 -0.43 -4.65 9.72
N ILE A 66 0.22 -4.85 8.57
CA ILE A 66 0.47 -6.18 7.99
C ILE A 66 1.25 -7.06 8.97
N TYR A 67 2.28 -6.50 9.63
CA TYR A 67 3.07 -7.23 10.61
C TYR A 67 2.22 -7.75 11.77
N ILE A 68 1.39 -6.90 12.36
CA ILE A 68 0.49 -7.26 13.47
C ILE A 68 -0.53 -8.32 13.04
N ILE A 69 -1.07 -8.19 11.82
CA ILE A 69 -2.01 -9.17 11.27
C ILE A 69 -1.30 -10.53 11.06
N ALA A 70 -0.09 -10.51 10.50
CA ALA A 70 0.68 -11.72 10.20
C ALA A 70 1.06 -12.56 11.44
N GLU A 71 1.02 -11.98 12.64
CA GLU A 71 1.25 -12.74 13.89
C GLU A 71 0.14 -13.77 14.17
N LYS A 72 -1.06 -13.55 13.62
CA LYS A 72 -2.26 -14.35 13.93
C LYS A 72 -2.84 -15.07 12.72
N PHE A 73 -2.53 -14.61 11.51
CA PHE A 73 -3.17 -15.07 10.28
C PHE A 73 -2.17 -15.77 9.34
N SER A 74 -2.70 -16.60 8.43
CA SER A 74 -1.92 -17.19 7.34
C SER A 74 -1.59 -16.14 6.28
N LEU A 75 -0.61 -16.42 5.41
CA LEU A 75 -0.21 -15.50 4.33
C LEU A 75 -1.39 -14.99 3.50
N MET A 76 -2.30 -15.87 3.10
CA MET A 76 -3.47 -15.48 2.30
C MET A 76 -4.47 -14.64 3.09
N ALA A 77 -4.73 -14.99 4.35
CA ALA A 77 -5.62 -14.20 5.22
C ALA A 77 -5.01 -12.82 5.52
N THR A 78 -3.71 -12.75 5.82
CA THR A 78 -2.96 -11.49 5.98
C THR A 78 -3.06 -10.64 4.72
N THR A 79 -2.83 -11.23 3.54
CA THR A 79 -2.91 -10.53 2.25
C THR A 79 -4.28 -9.91 2.02
N LEU A 80 -5.34 -10.72 2.08
CA LEU A 80 -6.69 -10.27 1.76
C LEU A 80 -7.22 -9.26 2.79
N LEU A 81 -6.96 -9.48 4.09
CA LEU A 81 -7.37 -8.54 5.12
C LEU A 81 -6.63 -7.21 5.00
N SER A 82 -5.30 -7.25 4.78
CA SER A 82 -4.50 -6.04 4.60
C SER A 82 -4.91 -5.28 3.34
N TRP A 83 -5.15 -5.98 2.23
CA TRP A 83 -5.64 -5.37 0.99
C TRP A 83 -7.00 -4.70 1.18
N LEU A 84 -7.92 -5.36 1.88
CA LEU A 84 -9.24 -4.80 2.21
C LEU A 84 -9.11 -3.49 2.99
N VAL A 85 -8.36 -3.49 4.10
CA VAL A 85 -8.26 -2.31 4.99
C VAL A 85 -7.37 -1.20 4.43
N GLY A 86 -6.31 -1.55 3.69
CA GLY A 86 -5.36 -0.59 3.14
C GLY A 86 -5.83 0.08 1.85
N PHE A 87 -6.55 -0.66 0.99
CA PHE A 87 -6.95 -0.17 -0.33
C PHE A 87 -8.45 -0.06 -0.51
N VAL A 88 -9.16 -1.17 -0.34
CA VAL A 88 -10.59 -1.23 -0.71
C VAL A 88 -11.40 -0.25 0.13
N MET A 89 -11.17 -0.21 1.45
CA MET A 89 -11.84 0.76 2.33
C MET A 89 -11.55 2.21 1.94
N MET A 90 -10.29 2.52 1.58
CA MET A 90 -9.92 3.86 1.09
C MET A 90 -10.69 4.18 -0.20
N TRP A 91 -10.69 3.27 -1.18
CA TRP A 91 -11.38 3.46 -2.46
C TRP A 91 -12.88 3.67 -2.31
N VAL A 92 -13.53 2.98 -1.37
CA VAL A 92 -14.94 3.23 -1.05
C VAL A 92 -15.16 4.68 -0.59
N VAL A 93 -14.30 5.19 0.30
CA VAL A 93 -14.40 6.57 0.79
C VAL A 93 -14.12 7.60 -0.31
N ILE A 94 -13.02 7.46 -1.06
CA ILE A 94 -12.68 8.42 -2.12
C ILE A 94 -13.59 8.29 -3.35
N GLY A 95 -14.15 7.12 -3.60
CA GLY A 95 -15.21 6.89 -4.58
C GLY A 95 -16.51 7.57 -4.19
N ASN A 96 -16.91 7.49 -2.92
CA ASN A 96 -18.07 8.23 -2.40
C ASN A 96 -17.87 9.76 -2.50
N MET A 97 -16.64 10.26 -2.34
CA MET A 97 -16.31 11.67 -2.55
C MET A 97 -16.18 12.06 -4.03
N MET A 98 -16.37 11.11 -4.96
CA MET A 98 -16.25 11.34 -6.42
C MET A 98 -14.87 11.83 -6.88
N VAL A 99 -13.83 11.63 -6.07
CA VAL A 99 -12.44 12.04 -6.40
C VAL A 99 -11.58 10.87 -6.91
N LEU A 100 -12.14 9.66 -6.99
CA LEU A 100 -11.47 8.47 -7.53
C LEU A 100 -11.76 8.30 -9.02
N PRO A 101 -10.73 8.34 -9.89
CA PRO A 101 -10.91 8.00 -11.30
C PRO A 101 -11.19 6.50 -11.44
N THR A 102 -12.41 6.11 -11.82
CA THR A 102 -12.75 4.68 -11.97
C THR A 102 -11.89 3.96 -13.02
N SER A 103 -11.38 4.70 -14.02
CA SER A 103 -10.48 4.16 -15.05
C SER A 103 -9.19 3.58 -14.49
N ILE A 104 -8.72 4.04 -13.33
CA ILE A 104 -7.47 3.52 -12.76
C ILE A 104 -7.64 2.16 -12.10
N LEU A 105 -8.87 1.76 -11.74
CA LEU A 105 -9.13 0.53 -10.97
C LEU A 105 -8.71 -0.74 -11.70
N ILE A 106 -8.75 -0.76 -13.04
CA ILE A 106 -8.29 -1.90 -13.84
C ILE A 106 -6.81 -2.23 -13.59
N TYR A 107 -6.00 -1.22 -13.26
CA TYR A 107 -4.59 -1.39 -12.90
C TYR A 107 -4.39 -1.40 -11.38
N ALA A 108 -5.11 -0.54 -10.65
CA ALA A 108 -4.94 -0.39 -9.22
C ALA A 108 -5.34 -1.64 -8.44
N ILE A 109 -6.41 -2.35 -8.83
CA ILE A 109 -6.85 -3.60 -8.19
C ILE A 109 -5.76 -4.68 -8.25
N PRO A 110 -5.28 -5.13 -9.43
CA PRO A 110 -4.29 -6.20 -9.49
C PRO A 110 -2.94 -5.79 -8.87
N LEU A 111 -2.51 -4.55 -9.08
CA LEU A 111 -1.21 -4.08 -8.57
C LEU A 111 -1.21 -3.92 -7.04
N SER A 112 -2.27 -3.39 -6.44
CA SER A 112 -2.37 -3.26 -4.98
C SER A 112 -2.55 -4.61 -4.28
N LEU A 113 -3.23 -5.56 -4.92
CA LEU A 113 -3.34 -6.93 -4.39
C LEU A 113 -1.97 -7.62 -4.41
N LEU A 114 -1.21 -7.47 -5.49
CA LEU A 114 0.17 -7.96 -5.59
C LEU A 114 1.08 -7.28 -4.57
N GLU A 115 0.92 -5.97 -4.37
CA GLU A 115 1.68 -5.21 -3.38
C GLU A 115 1.44 -5.74 -1.97
N ALA A 116 0.17 -5.89 -1.56
CA ALA A 116 -0.21 -6.42 -0.26
C ALA A 116 0.27 -7.87 -0.08
N PHE A 117 0.18 -8.70 -1.13
CA PHE A 117 0.67 -10.08 -1.10
C PHE A 117 2.17 -10.14 -0.86
N LEU A 118 2.95 -9.38 -1.62
CA LEU A 118 4.41 -9.40 -1.49
C LEU A 118 4.88 -8.77 -0.18
N ALA A 119 4.21 -7.73 0.33
CA ALA A 119 4.47 -7.20 1.67
C ALA A 119 4.18 -8.25 2.76
N ALA A 120 3.05 -8.95 2.68
CA ALA A 120 2.71 -10.03 3.60
C ALA A 120 3.70 -11.20 3.49
N PHE A 121 4.14 -11.54 2.28
CA PHE A 121 5.13 -12.59 2.02
C PHE A 121 6.50 -12.27 2.63
N ILE A 122 6.99 -11.04 2.43
CA ILE A 122 8.23 -10.54 3.06
C ILE A 122 8.13 -10.70 4.57
N ILE A 123 7.01 -10.26 5.16
CA ILE A 123 6.79 -10.35 6.61
C ILE A 123 6.74 -11.81 7.07
N HIS A 124 6.00 -12.69 6.40
CA HIS A 124 5.91 -14.10 6.81
C HIS A 124 7.25 -14.84 6.73
N ILE A 125 8.08 -14.53 5.72
CA ILE A 125 9.40 -15.17 5.58
C ILE A 125 10.36 -14.65 6.66
N LEU A 126 10.42 -13.35 6.86
CA LEU A 126 11.39 -12.73 7.78
C LEU A 126 10.96 -12.85 9.25
N ASN A 127 9.65 -12.93 9.51
CA ASN A 127 9.07 -13.18 10.83
C ASN A 127 8.92 -14.67 11.15
N ARG A 128 9.45 -15.61 10.33
CA ARG A 128 9.52 -17.01 10.76
C ARG A 128 10.22 -17.04 12.09
N LYS A 129 9.46 -17.36 13.14
CA LYS A 129 9.98 -17.59 14.48
C LYS A 129 11.10 -18.60 14.29
N VAL A 130 12.34 -18.15 14.52
CA VAL A 130 13.47 -19.04 14.68
C VAL A 130 13.14 -19.83 15.94
N GLU A 131 12.51 -20.98 15.74
CA GLU A 131 12.46 -22.05 16.74
C GLU A 131 13.88 -22.60 16.91
#